data_AF-A0A7C4XD70-F1
#
_entry.id   AF-A0A7C4XD70-F1
#
_cell.length_a   1.000
_cell.length_b   1.000
_cell.length_c   1.000
_cell.angle_alpha   90.00
_cell.angle_beta   90.00
_cell.angle_gamma   90.00
#
_symmetry.space_group_name_H-M   'P 1'
#
loop_
_entity.id
_entity.type
_entity.pdbx_description
1 polymer ?
#
loop_
_entity_poly.entity_id
_entity_poly.type
_entity_poly.pdbx_seq_one_letter_code
_entity_poly.pdbx_strand_id
1 'polypeptide(L)'
;MGETEQGVKEILRLRQRLFFFTVTSACLFALVVALLFSLIRERQKDRDYTRTFQQSRTAPQYHEIKMLINRLEYSGLEDLMRPEVSLSIDFSSKTWTAHNIHRFDKEGKVVLAKGRYGLCGDLAAYVSQKIKPLLRGSYRIESCRASQSGYFLGPDASHIVLFIFKQQMLGEELYILDPTFDKYGTMDDFDDYLFLEPLEELKFVKERSPDETFKVGRATPLIIRNDFLISLLVDEQGGVFDQNNFILTLAATRRFKFAGRYILALRKINGQVEIMENRHLASKLLSKEDYARLKNRVMELFGAL
;
A
#
# COMPACT_ATOMS: atom_id res chain seq x y z
N MET A 1 -23.27 -63.51 51.85
CA MET A 1 -23.54 -63.66 50.41
C MET A 1 -23.95 -62.36 49.70
N GLY A 2 -24.26 -61.25 50.39
CA GLY A 2 -24.64 -59.98 49.75
C GLY A 2 -23.48 -59.12 49.20
N GLU A 3 -22.28 -59.19 49.77
CA GLU A 3 -21.16 -58.32 49.40
C GLU A 3 -20.53 -58.68 48.03
N THR A 4 -20.49 -59.97 47.68
CA THR A 4 -19.96 -60.45 46.39
C THR A 4 -20.86 -60.07 45.20
N GLU A 5 -22.17 -60.03 45.39
CA GLU A 5 -23.11 -59.68 44.32
C GLU A 5 -23.11 -58.16 44.03
N GLN A 6 -22.85 -57.35 45.07
CA GLN A 6 -22.73 -55.90 44.97
C GLN A 6 -21.42 -55.49 44.27
N GLY A 7 -20.31 -56.16 44.57
CA GLY A 7 -19.02 -55.95 43.89
C GLY A 7 -19.04 -56.31 42.40
N VAL A 8 -19.73 -57.39 42.02
CA VAL A 8 -19.88 -57.78 40.60
C VAL A 8 -20.72 -56.76 39.82
N LYS A 9 -21.81 -56.25 40.41
CA LYS A 9 -22.63 -55.19 39.79
C LYS A 9 -21.87 -53.88 39.62
N GLU A 10 -20.98 -53.55 40.56
CA GLU A 10 -20.15 -52.35 40.49
C GLU A 10 -19.06 -52.47 39.42
N ILE A 11 -18.39 -53.62 39.32
CA ILE A 11 -17.40 -53.90 38.26
C ILE A 11 -18.04 -53.83 36.87
N LEU A 12 -19.26 -54.38 36.70
CA LEU A 12 -19.98 -54.31 35.43
C LEU A 12 -20.36 -52.87 35.05
N ARG A 13 -20.82 -52.06 36.02
CA ARG A 13 -21.08 -50.62 35.81
C ARG A 13 -19.82 -49.84 35.43
N LEU A 14 -18.70 -50.12 36.09
CA LEU A 14 -17.42 -49.47 35.80
C LEU A 14 -16.94 -49.84 34.39
N ARG A 15 -17.03 -51.12 33.98
CA ARG A 15 -16.72 -51.55 32.62
C ARG A 15 -17.61 -50.90 31.57
N GLN A 16 -18.91 -50.78 31.83
CA GLN A 16 -19.83 -50.07 30.93
C GLN A 16 -19.47 -48.60 30.81
N ARG A 17 -19.20 -47.91 31.92
CA ARG A 17 -18.75 -46.50 31.90
C ARG A 17 -17.43 -46.35 31.14
N LEU A 18 -16.46 -47.21 31.41
CA LEU A 18 -15.17 -47.19 30.71
C LEU A 18 -15.36 -47.39 29.20
N PHE A 19 -16.23 -48.31 28.81
CA PHE A 19 -16.58 -48.54 27.41
C PHE A 19 -17.20 -47.29 26.78
N PHE A 20 -18.19 -46.67 27.44
CA PHE A 20 -18.78 -45.41 26.97
C PHE A 20 -17.75 -44.29 26.84
N PHE A 21 -16.85 -44.11 27.82
CA PHE A 21 -15.78 -43.10 27.75
C PHE A 21 -14.78 -43.39 26.63
N THR A 22 -14.45 -44.66 26.40
CA THR A 22 -13.52 -45.07 25.34
C THR A 22 -14.13 -44.78 23.96
N VAL A 23 -15.41 -45.14 23.76
CA VAL A 23 -16.13 -44.88 22.51
C VAL A 23 -16.30 -43.38 22.26
N THR A 24 -16.71 -42.60 23.27
CA THR A 24 -16.87 -41.15 23.12
C THR A 24 -15.54 -40.45 22.85
N SER A 25 -14.45 -40.85 23.50
CA SER A 25 -13.11 -40.30 23.25
C SER A 25 -12.63 -40.62 21.83
N ALA A 26 -12.86 -41.84 21.34
CA ALA A 26 -12.53 -42.24 19.97
C ALA A 26 -13.33 -41.42 18.94
N CYS A 27 -14.63 -41.20 19.17
CA CYS A 27 -15.45 -40.35 18.31
C CYS A 27 -14.98 -38.89 18.30
N LEU A 28 -14.62 -38.34 19.46
CA LEU A 28 -14.11 -36.96 19.57
C LEU A 28 -12.77 -36.81 18.85
N PHE A 29 -11.88 -37.77 19.00
CA PHE A 29 -10.60 -37.80 18.28
C PHE A 29 -10.80 -37.89 16.77
N ALA A 30 -11.71 -38.75 16.30
CA ALA A 30 -12.05 -38.85 14.88
C ALA A 30 -12.62 -37.54 14.32
N LEU A 31 -13.45 -36.84 15.10
CA LEU A 31 -14.01 -35.54 14.72
C LEU A 31 -12.93 -34.45 14.61
N VAL A 32 -12.00 -34.40 15.57
CA VAL A 32 -10.86 -33.47 15.54
C VAL A 32 -9.95 -33.75 14.35
N VAL A 33 -9.64 -35.03 14.07
CA VAL A 33 -8.84 -35.42 12.90
C VAL A 33 -9.57 -35.06 11.60
N ALA A 34 -10.88 -35.28 11.51
CA ALA A 34 -11.68 -34.90 10.34
C ALA A 34 -11.71 -33.38 10.13
N LEU A 35 -11.84 -32.59 11.20
CA LEU A 35 -11.77 -31.12 11.15
C LEU A 35 -10.39 -30.63 10.73
N LEU A 36 -9.32 -31.19 11.30
CA LEU A 36 -7.95 -30.88 10.89
C LEU A 36 -7.69 -31.25 9.43
N PHE A 37 -8.18 -32.41 8.99
CA PHE A 37 -8.07 -32.84 7.60
C PHE A 37 -8.87 -31.94 6.66
N SER A 38 -10.05 -31.48 7.07
CA SER A 38 -10.84 -30.50 6.30
C SER A 38 -10.11 -29.17 6.19
N LEU A 39 -9.57 -28.64 7.29
CA LEU A 39 -8.79 -27.39 7.30
C LEU A 39 -7.50 -27.50 6.47
N ILE A 40 -6.81 -28.64 6.53
CA ILE A 40 -5.62 -28.90 5.70
C ILE A 40 -6.02 -29.02 4.23
N ARG A 41 -7.12 -29.70 3.91
CA ARG A 41 -7.63 -29.86 2.55
C ARG A 41 -8.13 -28.55 1.96
N GLU A 42 -8.70 -27.66 2.77
CA GLU A 42 -9.13 -26.32 2.36
C GLU A 42 -7.91 -25.43 2.09
N ARG A 43 -6.90 -25.46 2.97
CA ARG A 43 -5.59 -24.80 2.71
C ARG A 43 -4.83 -25.40 1.52
N GLN A 44 -4.96 -26.71 1.28
CA GLN A 44 -4.37 -27.36 0.11
C GLN A 44 -5.16 -27.06 -1.15
N LYS A 45 -6.49 -26.92 -1.10
CA LYS A 45 -7.28 -26.41 -2.22
C LYS A 45 -6.87 -24.98 -2.57
N ASP A 46 -6.69 -24.10 -1.58
CA ASP A 46 -6.19 -22.74 -1.83
C ASP A 46 -4.80 -22.77 -2.45
N ARG A 47 -3.89 -23.63 -1.95
CA ARG A 47 -2.53 -23.82 -2.50
C ARG A 47 -2.47 -24.52 -3.86
N ASP A 48 -3.36 -25.47 -4.16
CA ASP A 48 -3.41 -26.19 -5.44
C ASP A 48 -4.17 -25.38 -6.50
N TYR A 49 -5.11 -24.51 -6.10
CA TYR A 49 -5.61 -23.43 -6.95
C TYR A 49 -4.47 -22.48 -7.34
N THR A 50 -3.49 -22.26 -6.46
CA THR A 50 -2.28 -21.49 -6.80
C THR A 50 -1.27 -22.30 -7.63
N ARG A 51 -1.08 -23.60 -7.37
CA ARG A 51 -0.02 -24.42 -8.00
C ARG A 51 -0.35 -24.97 -9.39
N THR A 52 -1.62 -25.19 -9.73
CA THR A 52 -1.99 -25.69 -11.07
C THR A 52 -1.82 -24.61 -12.17
N PHE A 53 -1.45 -23.39 -11.80
CA PHE A 53 -1.18 -22.26 -12.70
C PHE A 53 0.29 -22.07 -13.09
N GLN A 54 1.20 -23.00 -12.73
CA GLN A 54 2.60 -22.96 -13.15
C GLN A 54 2.82 -23.50 -14.58
N GLN A 55 2.22 -22.85 -15.57
CA GLN A 55 2.90 -22.68 -16.87
C GLN A 55 3.67 -21.36 -16.78
N SER A 56 4.91 -21.33 -17.27
CA SER A 56 5.68 -20.10 -17.50
C SER A 56 4.84 -19.14 -18.37
N ARG A 57 4.03 -18.30 -17.72
CA ARG A 57 3.15 -17.34 -18.36
C ARG A 57 3.74 -15.96 -18.12
N THR A 58 4.66 -15.60 -19.01
CA THR A 58 5.06 -14.20 -19.16
C THR A 58 3.81 -13.35 -19.30
N ALA A 59 3.73 -12.25 -18.54
CA ALA A 59 2.59 -11.34 -18.59
C ALA A 59 2.31 -10.85 -20.03
N PRO A 60 1.06 -10.52 -20.40
CA PRO A 60 0.70 -10.18 -21.77
C PRO A 60 1.40 -8.88 -22.21
N GLN A 61 1.89 -8.83 -23.47
CA GLN A 61 2.59 -7.64 -24.00
C GLN A 61 3.76 -7.19 -23.09
N TYR A 62 4.45 -8.15 -22.46
CA TYR A 62 5.47 -7.90 -21.44
C TYR A 62 6.53 -6.90 -21.91
N HIS A 63 7.07 -7.09 -23.12
CA HIS A 63 8.18 -6.28 -23.61
C HIS A 63 7.77 -4.83 -23.82
N GLU A 64 6.63 -4.60 -24.46
CA GLU A 64 6.07 -3.29 -24.75
C GLU A 64 5.72 -2.53 -23.48
N ILE A 65 5.07 -3.20 -22.53
CA ILE A 65 4.69 -2.62 -21.24
C ILE A 65 5.93 -2.35 -20.38
N LYS A 66 6.91 -3.26 -20.35
CA LYS A 66 8.17 -3.04 -19.64
C LYS A 66 8.97 -1.87 -20.21
N MET A 67 9.02 -1.74 -21.55
CA MET A 67 9.65 -0.59 -22.20
C MET A 67 8.97 0.73 -21.83
N LEU A 68 7.66 0.73 -21.60
CA LEU A 68 6.94 1.92 -21.14
C LEU A 68 7.32 2.27 -19.70
N ILE A 69 7.25 1.31 -18.77
CA ILE A 69 7.45 1.60 -17.33
C ILE A 69 8.91 1.86 -16.98
N ASN A 70 9.88 1.18 -17.60
CA ASN A 70 11.31 1.39 -17.34
C ASN A 70 11.84 2.80 -17.68
N ARG A 71 10.99 3.66 -18.24
CA ARG A 71 11.30 5.06 -18.57
C ARG A 71 10.57 6.04 -17.64
N LEU A 72 9.85 5.53 -16.66
CA LEU A 72 9.14 6.32 -15.65
C LEU A 72 10.02 6.39 -14.41
N GLU A 73 9.86 7.45 -13.63
CA GLU A 73 10.57 7.58 -12.36
C GLU A 73 9.59 8.04 -11.29
N TYR A 74 9.58 7.33 -10.16
CA TYR A 74 8.74 7.69 -9.03
C TYR A 74 9.32 8.89 -8.29
N SER A 75 8.72 10.06 -8.54
CA SER A 75 9.09 11.31 -7.92
C SER A 75 7.94 12.33 -8.02
N GLY A 76 7.40 12.72 -6.87
CA GLY A 76 6.51 13.87 -6.72
C GLY A 76 7.26 15.17 -6.43
N LEU A 77 8.59 15.18 -6.43
CA LEU A 77 9.37 16.40 -6.16
C LEU A 77 9.12 17.45 -7.24
N GLU A 78 9.19 17.08 -8.51
CA GLU A 78 8.97 18.02 -9.61
C GLU A 78 7.57 18.63 -9.56
N ASP A 79 6.55 17.84 -9.19
CA ASP A 79 5.19 18.35 -9.03
C ASP A 79 5.07 19.28 -7.82
N LEU A 80 5.62 18.93 -6.67
CA LEU A 80 5.61 19.78 -5.47
C LEU A 80 6.32 21.11 -5.67
N MET A 81 7.38 21.13 -6.48
CA MET A 81 8.18 22.32 -6.77
C MET A 81 7.50 23.32 -7.71
N ARG A 82 6.35 22.99 -8.29
CA ARG A 82 5.60 23.89 -9.18
C ARG A 82 4.99 25.06 -8.39
N PRO A 83 5.08 26.31 -8.90
CA PRO A 83 4.61 27.49 -8.16
C PRO A 83 3.10 27.51 -7.93
N GLU A 84 2.31 26.90 -8.81
CA GLU A 84 0.85 26.82 -8.70
C GLU A 84 0.36 25.78 -7.67
N VAL A 85 1.25 24.90 -7.19
CA VAL A 85 0.91 23.97 -6.11
C VAL A 85 0.78 24.74 -4.80
N SER A 86 -0.19 24.38 -3.98
CA SER A 86 -0.32 24.95 -2.63
C SER A 86 -0.81 23.90 -1.65
N LEU A 87 -0.66 24.17 -0.35
CA LEU A 87 -1.23 23.34 0.69
C LEU A 87 -2.33 24.13 1.39
N SER A 88 -3.37 23.43 1.83
CA SER A 88 -4.35 23.95 2.78
C SER A 88 -4.63 22.91 3.86
N ILE A 89 -5.06 23.38 5.04
CA ILE A 89 -5.50 22.53 6.15
C ILE A 89 -6.96 22.85 6.47
N ASP A 90 -7.76 21.80 6.62
CA ASP A 90 -9.05 21.88 7.29
C ASP A 90 -8.91 21.26 8.69
N PHE A 91 -8.79 22.15 9.69
CA PHE A 91 -8.67 21.76 11.10
C PHE A 91 -9.91 21.06 11.64
N SER A 92 -11.09 21.35 11.07
CA SER A 92 -12.35 20.77 11.54
C SER A 92 -12.48 19.31 11.11
N SER A 93 -12.13 19.00 9.86
CA SER A 93 -12.16 17.63 9.33
C SER A 93 -10.87 16.85 9.58
N LYS A 94 -9.83 17.48 10.14
CA LYS A 94 -8.48 16.94 10.32
C LYS A 94 -7.91 16.38 9.00
N THR A 95 -8.00 17.21 7.97
CA THR A 95 -7.45 16.90 6.64
C THR A 95 -6.54 18.02 6.15
N TRP A 96 -5.69 17.68 5.19
CA TRP A 96 -4.89 18.66 4.44
C TRP A 96 -4.94 18.32 2.96
N THR A 97 -4.91 19.33 2.10
CA THR A 97 -5.04 19.18 0.66
C THR A 97 -3.80 19.74 -0.03
N ALA A 98 -3.24 18.95 -0.95
CA ALA A 98 -2.26 19.42 -1.91
C ALA A 98 -3.00 19.86 -3.18
N HIS A 99 -3.12 21.16 -3.37
CA HIS A 99 -3.79 21.73 -4.52
C HIS A 99 -2.91 21.73 -5.76
N ASN A 100 -3.50 21.53 -6.93
CA ASN A 100 -2.83 21.51 -8.23
C ASN A 100 -1.68 20.51 -8.36
N ILE A 101 -1.63 19.47 -7.52
CA ILE A 101 -0.56 18.49 -7.49
C ILE A 101 -0.61 17.53 -8.69
N HIS A 102 -1.80 17.24 -9.19
CA HIS A 102 -2.00 16.45 -10.40
C HIS A 102 -2.15 17.35 -11.64
N ARG A 103 -1.81 16.82 -12.82
CA ARG A 103 -1.96 17.53 -14.10
C ARG A 103 -2.73 16.71 -15.12
N PHE A 104 -3.58 17.42 -15.86
CA PHE A 104 -4.38 16.86 -16.92
C PHE A 104 -4.16 17.61 -18.24
N ASP A 105 -4.23 16.89 -19.36
CA ASP A 105 -4.31 17.51 -20.69
C ASP A 105 -5.74 18.02 -20.97
N LYS A 106 -5.94 18.61 -22.15
CA LYS A 106 -7.24 19.16 -22.56
C LYS A 106 -8.32 18.10 -22.70
N GLU A 107 -7.91 16.85 -22.91
CA GLU A 107 -8.76 15.67 -23.03
C GLU A 107 -9.07 15.05 -21.65
N GLY A 108 -8.49 15.57 -20.56
CA GLY A 108 -8.67 15.07 -19.20
C GLY A 108 -7.82 13.83 -18.88
N LYS A 109 -6.73 13.59 -19.61
CA LYS A 109 -5.77 12.51 -19.34
C LYS A 109 -4.64 13.00 -18.46
N VAL A 110 -4.07 12.10 -17.67
CA VAL A 110 -3.01 12.43 -16.71
C VAL A 110 -1.72 12.73 -17.46
N VAL A 111 -1.03 13.81 -17.08
CA VAL A 111 0.23 14.25 -17.68
C VAL A 111 1.34 14.22 -16.63
N LEU A 112 2.39 13.45 -16.91
CA LEU A 112 3.57 13.32 -16.03
C LEU A 112 4.49 14.56 -16.10
N ALA A 113 5.31 14.75 -15.07
CA ALA A 113 6.28 15.84 -15.00
C ALA A 113 7.43 15.65 -15.99
N LYS A 114 8.15 16.74 -16.27
CA LYS A 114 9.26 16.74 -17.24
C LYS A 114 10.31 15.73 -16.77
N GLY A 115 10.63 14.73 -17.60
CA GLY A 115 11.46 13.59 -17.19
C GLY A 115 10.65 12.32 -16.90
N ARG A 116 9.32 12.38 -17.06
CA ARG A 116 8.36 11.28 -16.82
C ARG A 116 8.26 10.90 -15.33
N TYR A 117 8.34 11.93 -14.49
CA TYR A 117 8.11 11.81 -13.06
C TYR A 117 6.62 11.88 -12.71
N GLY A 118 6.24 11.25 -11.62
CA GLY A 118 4.92 11.42 -11.02
C GLY A 118 4.79 10.70 -9.68
N LEU A 119 3.70 10.96 -8.98
CA LEU A 119 3.28 10.19 -7.80
C LEU A 119 2.78 8.80 -8.24
N CYS A 120 2.66 7.85 -7.31
CA CYS A 120 2.26 6.47 -7.64
C CYS A 120 0.88 6.41 -8.35
N GLY A 121 -0.07 7.26 -7.94
CA GLY A 121 -1.36 7.42 -8.61
C GLY A 121 -1.22 7.96 -10.04
N ASP A 122 -0.37 8.97 -10.26
CA ASP A 122 -0.13 9.55 -11.60
C ASP A 122 0.51 8.51 -12.53
N LEU A 123 1.52 7.79 -12.05
CA LEU A 123 2.20 6.75 -12.81
C LEU A 123 1.24 5.63 -13.19
N ALA A 124 0.44 5.13 -12.24
CA ALA A 124 -0.57 4.10 -12.49
C ALA A 124 -1.62 4.57 -13.50
N ALA A 125 -2.16 5.79 -13.33
CA ALA A 125 -3.15 6.36 -14.24
C ALA A 125 -2.57 6.56 -15.66
N TYR A 126 -1.38 7.15 -15.76
CA TYR A 126 -0.68 7.36 -17.02
C TYR A 126 -0.41 6.03 -17.75
N VAL A 127 0.10 5.03 -17.04
CA VAL A 127 0.38 3.70 -17.62
C VAL A 127 -0.91 3.04 -18.08
N SER A 128 -1.96 3.03 -17.25
CA SER A 128 -3.27 2.49 -17.62
C SER A 128 -3.80 3.11 -18.93
N GLN A 129 -3.69 4.44 -19.09
CA GLN A 129 -4.09 5.16 -20.31
C GLN A 129 -3.29 4.72 -21.55
N LYS A 130 -1.99 4.40 -21.39
CA LYS A 130 -1.10 4.03 -22.50
C LYS A 130 -1.18 2.56 -22.88
N ILE A 131 -1.42 1.67 -21.93
CA ILE A 131 -1.46 0.21 -22.20
C ILE A 131 -2.85 -0.27 -22.60
N LYS A 132 -3.93 0.46 -22.27
CA LYS A 132 -5.30 0.08 -22.63
C LYS A 132 -5.48 -0.20 -24.14
N PRO A 133 -4.88 0.55 -25.08
CA PRO A 133 -4.93 0.20 -26.51
C PRO A 133 -4.13 -1.06 -26.89
N LEU A 134 -3.10 -1.42 -26.11
CA LEU A 134 -2.29 -2.63 -26.32
C LEU A 134 -3.04 -3.88 -25.84
N LEU A 135 -3.75 -3.75 -24.73
CA LEU A 135 -4.53 -4.79 -24.09
C LEU A 135 -5.99 -4.77 -24.61
N ARG A 136 -6.20 -5.38 -25.79
CA ARG A 136 -7.50 -5.45 -26.50
C ARG A 136 -8.61 -6.09 -25.64
N GLY A 137 -9.87 -5.99 -26.07
CA GLY A 137 -11.10 -6.19 -25.27
C GLY A 137 -11.30 -7.47 -24.43
N SER A 138 -10.38 -8.44 -24.44
CA SER A 138 -10.35 -9.53 -23.45
C SER A 138 -9.72 -9.13 -22.11
N TYR A 139 -9.22 -7.89 -21.96
CA TYR A 139 -8.56 -7.43 -20.75
C TYR A 139 -9.33 -6.31 -20.05
N ARG A 140 -9.33 -6.35 -18.71
CA ARG A 140 -9.81 -5.29 -17.82
C ARG A 140 -8.65 -4.81 -16.96
N ILE A 141 -8.55 -3.49 -16.75
CA ILE A 141 -7.51 -2.86 -15.94
C ILE A 141 -8.17 -2.17 -14.76
N GLU A 142 -7.70 -2.42 -13.56
CA GLU A 142 -8.17 -1.79 -12.32
C GLU A 142 -7.02 -1.24 -11.50
N SER A 143 -7.32 -0.24 -10.68
CA SER A 143 -6.38 0.26 -9.69
C SER A 143 -6.37 -0.66 -8.48
N CYS A 144 -5.20 -0.81 -7.87
CA CYS A 144 -5.02 -1.61 -6.67
C CYS A 144 -4.14 -0.85 -5.69
N ARG A 145 -4.55 -0.84 -4.42
CA ARG A 145 -3.71 -0.39 -3.32
C ARG A 145 -2.77 -1.53 -2.95
N ALA A 146 -1.49 -1.22 -2.87
CA ALA A 146 -0.43 -2.14 -2.56
C ALA A 146 0.40 -1.65 -1.38
N SER A 147 1.00 -2.57 -0.64
CA SER A 147 2.08 -2.26 0.30
C SER A 147 3.29 -3.14 0.01
N GLN A 148 4.34 -2.54 -0.53
CA GLN A 148 5.63 -3.21 -0.71
C GLN A 148 6.37 -3.25 0.64
N SER A 149 6.73 -4.44 1.12
CA SER A 149 7.28 -4.72 2.46
C SER A 149 8.60 -4.02 2.79
N GLY A 150 9.29 -3.48 1.79
CA GLY A 150 10.49 -2.68 1.98
C GLY A 150 10.19 -1.25 2.42
N TYR A 151 9.16 -0.61 1.87
CA TYR A 151 8.97 0.84 2.02
C TYR A 151 7.68 1.24 2.73
N PHE A 152 6.62 0.42 2.63
CA PHE A 152 5.26 0.79 3.06
C PHE A 152 4.80 -0.04 4.27
N LEU A 153 5.64 -0.10 5.30
CA LEU A 153 5.44 -0.97 6.47
C LEU A 153 4.39 -0.50 7.50
N GLY A 154 3.88 0.72 7.37
CA GLY A 154 2.83 1.24 8.26
C GLY A 154 1.43 0.75 7.85
N PRO A 155 0.47 0.68 8.79
CA PRO A 155 -0.89 0.18 8.51
C PRO A 155 -1.64 1.01 7.44
N ASP A 156 -1.31 2.29 7.31
CA ASP A 156 -1.88 3.20 6.32
C ASP A 156 -0.90 3.51 5.16
N ALA A 157 0.31 2.96 5.20
CA ALA A 157 1.32 3.20 4.18
C ALA A 157 1.04 2.28 2.99
N SER A 158 0.77 2.88 1.84
CA SER A 158 0.50 2.15 0.61
C SER A 158 0.85 2.98 -0.61
N HIS A 159 0.86 2.33 -1.76
CA HIS A 159 0.99 2.96 -3.06
C HIS A 159 0.02 2.32 -4.06
N ILE A 160 -0.08 2.90 -5.24
CA ILE A 160 -1.01 2.46 -6.28
C ILE A 160 -0.29 1.61 -7.32
N VAL A 161 -0.86 0.46 -7.63
CA VAL A 161 -0.49 -0.44 -8.73
C VAL A 161 -1.70 -0.72 -9.60
N LEU A 162 -1.51 -1.48 -10.68
CA LEU A 162 -2.58 -1.89 -11.58
C LEU A 162 -2.77 -3.40 -11.54
N PHE A 163 -4.03 -3.82 -11.41
CA PHE A 163 -4.46 -5.17 -11.74
C PHE A 163 -4.89 -5.23 -13.20
N ILE A 164 -4.44 -6.27 -13.89
CA ILE A 164 -4.78 -6.56 -15.29
C ILE A 164 -5.40 -7.94 -15.33
N PHE A 165 -6.70 -8.00 -15.53
CA PHE A 165 -7.47 -9.23 -15.64
C PHE A 165 -7.61 -9.62 -17.09
N LYS A 166 -7.34 -10.88 -17.42
CA LYS A 166 -7.64 -11.48 -18.72
C LYS A 166 -8.84 -12.41 -18.58
N GLN A 167 -9.91 -12.13 -19.32
CA GLN A 167 -11.05 -13.02 -19.39
C GLN A 167 -10.67 -14.34 -20.07
N GLN A 168 -10.94 -15.46 -19.40
CA GLN A 168 -10.82 -16.81 -19.93
C GLN A 168 -12.17 -17.53 -19.88
N MET A 169 -12.31 -18.67 -20.55
CA MET A 169 -13.54 -19.47 -20.50
C MET A 169 -13.88 -19.98 -19.09
N LEU A 170 -12.88 -20.24 -18.25
CA LEU A 170 -13.04 -20.88 -16.94
C LEU A 170 -12.68 -19.96 -15.76
N GLY A 171 -12.52 -18.66 -15.99
CA GLY A 171 -12.17 -17.69 -14.95
C GLY A 171 -11.43 -16.47 -15.49
N GLU A 172 -10.71 -15.78 -14.61
CA GLU A 172 -9.84 -14.66 -14.96
C GLU A 172 -8.39 -15.00 -14.60
N GLU A 173 -7.45 -14.61 -15.45
CA GLU A 173 -6.03 -14.57 -15.09
C GLU A 173 -5.67 -13.16 -14.62
N LEU A 174 -4.99 -13.07 -13.48
CA LEU A 174 -4.52 -11.81 -12.90
C LEU A 174 -3.04 -11.59 -13.18
N TYR A 175 -2.72 -10.40 -13.68
CA TYR A 175 -1.38 -9.87 -13.79
C TYR A 175 -1.30 -8.55 -13.01
N ILE A 176 -0.14 -8.26 -12.42
CA ILE A 176 0.09 -7.06 -11.60
C ILE A 176 1.16 -6.23 -12.26
N LEU A 177 0.89 -4.92 -12.39
CA LEU A 177 1.79 -3.94 -12.97
C LEU A 177 2.03 -2.81 -11.99
N ASP A 178 3.29 -2.64 -11.59
CA ASP A 178 3.74 -1.60 -10.69
C ASP A 178 4.76 -0.69 -11.39
N PRO A 179 4.34 0.52 -11.81
CA PRO A 179 5.23 1.47 -12.45
C PRO A 179 6.15 2.21 -11.47
N THR A 180 5.93 2.09 -10.17
CA THR A 180 6.79 2.69 -9.12
C THR A 180 8.09 1.92 -8.98
N PHE A 181 8.02 0.59 -9.09
CA PHE A 181 9.14 -0.33 -8.90
C PHE A 181 9.55 -1.08 -10.18
N ASP A 182 9.05 -0.66 -11.34
CA ASP A 182 9.27 -1.31 -12.63
C ASP A 182 8.95 -2.83 -12.60
N LYS A 183 7.89 -3.24 -11.91
CA LYS A 183 7.49 -4.66 -11.84
C LYS A 183 6.28 -4.92 -12.75
N TYR A 184 6.32 -6.00 -13.50
CA TYR A 184 5.16 -6.48 -14.25
C TYR A 184 5.19 -8.00 -14.29
N GLY A 185 4.12 -8.68 -13.87
CA GLY A 185 4.19 -10.13 -13.68
C GLY A 185 2.90 -10.76 -13.19
N THR A 186 3.01 -12.01 -12.76
CA THR A 186 1.94 -12.73 -12.05
C THR A 186 1.97 -12.40 -10.56
N MET A 187 1.03 -12.91 -9.77
CA MET A 187 1.01 -12.74 -8.31
C MET A 187 2.32 -13.22 -7.64
N ASP A 188 2.93 -14.29 -8.15
CA ASP A 188 4.16 -14.88 -7.59
C ASP A 188 5.37 -13.92 -7.71
N ASP A 189 5.37 -13.05 -8.72
CA ASP A 189 6.42 -12.03 -8.90
C ASP A 189 6.33 -10.89 -7.87
N PHE A 190 5.29 -10.88 -7.03
CA PHE A 190 4.96 -9.84 -6.04
C PHE A 190 4.93 -10.40 -4.60
N ASP A 191 5.75 -11.41 -4.32
CA ASP A 191 5.89 -12.03 -2.99
C ASP A 191 6.32 -11.07 -1.88
N ASP A 192 6.95 -9.96 -2.24
CA ASP A 192 7.37 -8.89 -1.33
C ASP A 192 6.26 -7.87 -1.01
N TYR A 193 5.02 -8.10 -1.46
CA TYR A 193 3.87 -7.24 -1.21
C TYR A 193 3.06 -7.80 -0.03
N LEU A 194 2.90 -6.99 1.02
CA LEU A 194 2.18 -7.37 2.24
C LEU A 194 0.68 -7.53 1.98
N PHE A 195 0.13 -6.70 1.12
CA PHE A 195 -1.25 -6.80 0.66
C PHE A 195 -1.42 -6.16 -0.72
N LEU A 196 -2.49 -6.59 -1.39
CA LEU A 196 -2.98 -6.06 -2.65
C LEU A 196 -4.52 -5.98 -2.56
N GLU A 197 -5.06 -4.78 -2.50
CA GLU A 197 -6.47 -4.51 -2.31
C GLU A 197 -7.02 -3.79 -3.56
N PRO A 198 -8.03 -4.34 -4.26
CA PRO A 198 -8.68 -3.63 -5.36
C PRO A 198 -9.20 -2.27 -4.90
N LEU A 199 -9.00 -1.25 -5.74
CA LEU A 199 -9.56 0.07 -5.53
C LEU A 199 -10.61 0.33 -6.62
N GLU A 200 -11.65 1.08 -6.23
CA GLU A 200 -12.42 1.81 -7.23
C GLU A 200 -11.50 2.75 -8.04
N GLU A 201 -11.99 3.25 -9.17
CA GLU A 201 -11.26 4.22 -9.98
C GLU A 201 -10.73 5.38 -9.12
N LEU A 202 -9.44 5.70 -9.29
CA LEU A 202 -8.76 6.73 -8.50
C LEU A 202 -9.57 8.03 -8.55
N LYS A 203 -9.93 8.56 -7.37
CA LYS A 203 -10.84 9.70 -7.24
C LYS A 203 -10.41 10.89 -8.09
N PHE A 204 -9.13 11.27 -8.03
CA PHE A 204 -8.60 12.39 -8.80
C PHE A 204 -8.70 12.16 -10.32
N VAL A 205 -8.61 10.92 -10.81
CA VAL A 205 -8.80 10.58 -12.23
C VAL A 205 -10.27 10.66 -12.61
N LYS A 206 -11.15 10.06 -11.80
CA LYS A 206 -12.61 10.03 -12.03
C LYS A 206 -13.20 11.44 -12.06
N GLU A 207 -12.79 12.27 -11.11
CA GLU A 207 -13.28 13.65 -10.95
C GLU A 207 -12.47 14.66 -11.77
N ARG A 208 -11.36 14.24 -12.37
CA ARG A 208 -10.35 15.12 -13.00
C ARG A 208 -9.91 16.24 -12.05
N SER A 209 -9.84 15.91 -10.77
CA SER A 209 -9.42 16.84 -9.71
C SER A 209 -7.90 17.00 -9.78
N PRO A 210 -7.39 18.24 -9.91
CA PRO A 210 -5.95 18.49 -9.80
C PRO A 210 -5.47 18.42 -8.34
N ASP A 211 -6.39 18.31 -7.38
CA ASP A 211 -6.15 18.34 -5.94
C ASP A 211 -6.23 16.94 -5.33
N GLU A 212 -5.42 16.69 -4.30
CA GLU A 212 -5.45 15.46 -3.50
C GLU A 212 -5.55 15.79 -2.00
N THR A 213 -6.47 15.13 -1.31
CA THR A 213 -6.75 15.35 0.12
C THR A 213 -6.32 14.16 0.96
N PHE A 214 -5.61 14.44 2.04
CA PHE A 214 -5.07 13.46 2.98
C PHE A 214 -5.62 13.70 4.38
N LYS A 215 -5.73 12.63 5.17
CA LYS A 215 -5.96 12.76 6.62
C LYS A 215 -4.66 13.22 7.30
N VAL A 216 -4.79 13.96 8.39
CA VAL A 216 -3.66 14.27 9.29
C VAL A 216 -3.00 12.98 9.77
N GLY A 217 -1.67 13.01 9.90
CA GLY A 217 -0.85 11.84 10.23
C GLY A 217 -0.60 10.88 9.06
N ARG A 218 -1.26 11.08 7.92
CA ARG A 218 -0.95 10.33 6.69
C ARG A 218 0.06 11.06 5.84
N ALA A 219 1.12 10.34 5.50
CA ALA A 219 2.17 10.84 4.64
C ALA A 219 1.87 10.57 3.17
N THR A 220 2.16 11.55 2.31
CA THR A 220 2.25 11.36 0.87
C THR A 220 3.70 11.06 0.50
N PRO A 221 4.01 9.86 0.00
CA PRO A 221 5.36 9.53 -0.38
C PRO A 221 5.72 10.25 -1.69
N LEU A 222 6.86 10.92 -1.68
CA LEU A 222 7.32 11.78 -2.76
C LEU A 222 8.33 11.06 -3.64
N ILE A 223 9.37 10.45 -3.07
CA ILE A 223 10.45 9.85 -3.86
C ILE A 223 11.10 8.71 -3.10
N ILE A 224 11.57 7.70 -3.84
CA ILE A 224 12.46 6.66 -3.32
C ILE A 224 13.87 6.94 -3.82
N ARG A 225 14.83 7.09 -2.91
CA ARG A 225 16.23 7.37 -3.24
C ARG A 225 17.16 6.78 -2.19
N ASN A 226 18.23 6.11 -2.62
CA ASN A 226 19.27 5.53 -1.76
C ASN A 226 18.71 4.65 -0.62
N ASP A 227 17.71 3.80 -0.90
CA ASP A 227 16.97 3.00 0.09
C ASP A 227 16.14 3.80 1.11
N PHE A 228 15.83 5.07 0.84
CA PHE A 228 14.90 5.85 1.65
C PHE A 228 13.68 6.25 0.86
N LEU A 229 12.52 6.11 1.47
CA LEU A 229 11.29 6.76 1.05
C LEU A 229 11.21 8.13 1.73
N ILE A 230 11.21 9.19 0.92
CA ILE A 230 11.00 10.56 1.40
C ILE A 230 9.53 10.88 1.21
N SER A 231 8.88 11.37 2.26
CA SER A 231 7.46 11.69 2.28
C SER A 231 7.21 13.08 2.86
N LEU A 232 6.13 13.70 2.40
CA LEU A 232 5.57 14.92 2.99
C LEU A 232 4.37 14.53 3.86
N LEU A 233 4.23 15.13 5.04
CA LEU A 233 3.07 14.89 5.91
C LEU A 233 2.77 16.12 6.75
N VAL A 234 1.48 16.28 7.06
CA VAL A 234 0.98 17.19 8.09
C VAL A 234 0.51 16.34 9.28
N ASP A 235 0.96 16.68 10.48
CA ASP A 235 0.62 15.97 11.71
C ASP A 235 0.16 16.91 12.83
N GLU A 236 -0.39 16.31 13.88
CA GLU A 236 -0.70 16.98 15.14
C GLU A 236 0.56 17.28 15.95
N GLN A 237 0.46 18.30 16.81
CA GLN A 237 1.56 18.70 17.66
C GLN A 237 1.15 18.64 19.13
N GLY A 238 1.82 17.76 19.89
CA GLY A 238 1.49 17.51 21.28
C GLY A 238 0.07 16.94 21.49
N GLY A 239 -0.48 16.21 20.51
CA GLY A 239 -1.84 15.67 20.55
C GLY A 239 -2.94 16.70 20.22
N VAL A 240 -2.56 17.91 19.82
CA VAL A 240 -3.48 18.99 19.44
C VAL A 240 -3.28 19.32 17.95
N PHE A 241 -4.39 19.48 17.24
CA PHE A 241 -4.41 19.85 15.83
C PHE A 241 -5.35 21.04 15.60
N ASP A 242 -4.80 22.25 15.55
CA ASP A 242 -5.52 23.51 15.31
C ASP A 242 -4.61 24.54 14.63
N GLN A 243 -5.16 25.73 14.31
CA GLN A 243 -4.45 26.82 13.62
C GLN A 243 -3.15 27.28 14.29
N ASN A 244 -2.95 26.96 15.57
CA ASN A 244 -1.79 27.31 16.37
C ASN A 244 -0.90 26.09 16.69
N ASN A 245 -1.36 24.88 16.39
CA ASN A 245 -0.73 23.61 16.77
C ASN A 245 -0.79 22.61 15.61
N PHE A 246 0.25 22.58 14.79
CA PHE A 246 0.43 21.58 13.73
C PHE A 246 1.89 21.50 13.30
N ILE A 247 2.24 20.46 12.55
CA ILE A 247 3.57 20.27 11.99
C ILE A 247 3.50 19.85 10.53
N LEU A 248 4.28 20.50 9.66
CA LEU A 248 4.56 20.04 8.30
C LEU A 248 5.97 19.45 8.26
N THR A 249 6.12 18.22 7.79
CA THR A 249 7.44 17.56 7.75
C THR A 249 7.77 16.94 6.42
N LEU A 250 9.06 17.00 6.08
CA LEU A 250 9.70 16.09 5.16
C LEU A 250 10.37 15.00 5.99
N ALA A 251 9.87 13.78 5.91
CA ALA A 251 10.38 12.63 6.62
C ALA A 251 11.06 11.65 5.67
N ALA A 252 12.15 11.03 6.11
CA ALA A 252 12.81 9.93 5.40
C ALA A 252 12.69 8.64 6.19
N THR A 253 12.14 7.61 5.57
CA THR A 253 12.00 6.26 6.12
C THR A 253 12.91 5.33 5.34
N ARG A 254 13.87 4.70 6.04
CA ARG A 254 14.77 3.72 5.41
C ARG A 254 14.00 2.44 5.09
N ARG A 255 14.37 1.77 4.00
CA ARG A 255 13.88 0.44 3.65
C ARG A 255 13.98 -0.52 4.85
N PHE A 256 12.93 -1.31 5.07
CA PHE A 256 12.75 -2.24 6.18
C PHE A 256 12.71 -1.60 7.58
N LYS A 257 12.38 -0.30 7.68
CA LYS A 257 12.19 0.41 8.95
C LYS A 257 10.81 1.05 9.02
N PHE A 258 10.23 1.02 10.23
CA PHE A 258 8.89 1.57 10.50
C PHE A 258 8.92 3.07 10.81
N ALA A 259 10.00 3.56 11.43
CA ALA A 259 10.10 4.93 11.89
C ALA A 259 10.90 5.80 10.92
N GLY A 260 10.25 6.85 10.41
CA GLY A 260 10.91 7.92 9.66
C GLY A 260 11.73 8.84 10.56
N ARG A 261 12.66 9.56 9.96
CA ARG A 261 13.38 10.68 10.60
C ARG A 261 13.13 11.95 9.81
N TYR A 262 12.90 13.05 10.50
CA TYR A 262 12.73 14.34 9.85
C TYR A 262 14.02 14.76 9.14
N ILE A 263 13.89 15.10 7.86
CA ILE A 263 14.87 15.89 7.11
C ILE A 263 14.65 17.38 7.44
N LEU A 264 13.39 17.80 7.43
CA LEU A 264 12.91 19.14 7.75
C LEU A 264 11.58 19.01 8.50
N ALA A 265 11.41 19.79 9.56
CA ALA A 265 10.15 19.94 10.26
C ALA A 265 9.88 21.43 10.51
N LEU A 266 8.68 21.87 10.15
CA LEU A 266 8.15 23.21 10.39
C LEU A 266 6.97 23.05 11.33
N ARG A 267 7.11 23.57 12.56
CA ARG A 267 6.14 23.39 13.64
C ARG A 267 5.50 24.72 13.97
N LYS A 268 4.20 24.71 14.20
CA LYS A 268 3.49 25.78 14.89
C LYS A 268 3.08 25.23 16.26
N ILE A 269 3.54 25.86 17.34
CA ILE A 269 3.29 25.45 18.73
C ILE A 269 2.78 26.67 19.47
N ASN A 270 1.52 26.67 19.88
CA ASN A 270 0.86 27.83 20.49
C ASN A 270 1.06 29.12 19.66
N GLY A 271 1.00 28.99 18.33
CA GLY A 271 1.18 30.09 17.38
C GLY A 271 2.63 30.49 17.10
N GLN A 272 3.60 29.96 17.83
CA GLN A 272 5.04 30.19 17.58
C GLN A 272 5.57 29.21 16.54
N VAL A 273 6.38 29.72 15.61
CA VAL A 273 6.98 28.90 14.54
C VAL A 273 8.36 28.41 14.96
N GLU A 274 8.59 27.10 14.85
CA GLU A 274 9.88 26.44 15.07
C GLU A 274 10.30 25.70 13.80
N ILE A 275 11.59 25.80 13.43
CA ILE A 275 12.17 25.11 12.28
C ILE A 275 13.26 24.16 12.77
N MET A 276 13.13 22.87 12.44
CA MET A 276 14.13 21.86 12.74
C MET A 276 14.67 21.24 11.46
N GLU A 277 16.01 21.15 11.36
CA GLU A 277 16.70 20.63 10.19
C GLU A 277 17.66 19.49 10.57
N ASN A 278 17.62 18.40 9.80
CA ASN A 278 18.62 17.34 9.87
C ASN A 278 19.53 17.39 8.63
N ARG A 279 20.47 18.34 8.64
CA ARG A 279 21.37 18.61 7.51
C ARG A 279 22.22 17.40 7.11
N HIS A 280 22.62 16.58 8.09
CA HIS A 280 23.38 15.35 7.84
C HIS A 280 22.57 14.29 7.09
N LEU A 281 21.29 14.14 7.43
CA LEU A 281 20.40 13.24 6.69
C LEU A 281 20.10 13.81 5.31
N ALA A 282 19.83 15.13 5.22
CA ALA A 282 19.59 15.80 3.94
C ALA A 282 20.74 15.60 2.95
N SER A 283 21.99 15.80 3.38
CA SER A 283 23.17 15.67 2.51
C SER A 283 23.45 14.25 2.03
N LYS A 284 22.90 13.23 2.69
CA LYS A 284 22.98 11.82 2.26
C LYS A 284 21.94 11.45 1.20
N LEU A 285 20.84 12.19 1.14
CA LEU A 285 19.67 11.85 0.32
C LEU A 285 19.50 12.78 -0.87
N LEU A 286 19.88 14.05 -0.72
CA LEU A 286 19.66 15.10 -1.70
C LEU A 286 20.96 15.85 -1.94
N SER A 287 21.11 16.36 -3.17
CA SER A 287 22.17 17.32 -3.44
C SER A 287 21.94 18.59 -2.60
N LYS A 288 23.01 19.36 -2.36
CA LYS A 288 22.91 20.63 -1.61
C LYS A 288 21.91 21.59 -2.26
N GLU A 289 21.89 21.64 -3.59
CA GLU A 289 21.01 22.51 -4.36
C GLU A 289 19.55 22.02 -4.31
N ASP A 290 19.31 20.72 -4.51
CA ASP A 290 17.96 20.14 -4.41
C ASP A 290 17.37 20.34 -3.02
N TYR A 291 18.17 20.12 -1.97
CA TYR A 291 17.69 20.33 -0.60
C TYR A 291 17.38 21.79 -0.33
N ALA A 292 18.21 22.73 -0.79
CA ALA A 292 17.94 24.17 -0.62
C ALA A 292 16.65 24.58 -1.32
N ARG A 293 16.44 24.14 -2.57
CA ARG A 293 15.22 24.38 -3.33
C ARG A 293 13.99 23.79 -2.63
N LEU A 294 14.07 22.52 -2.23
CA LEU A 294 12.98 21.81 -1.57
C LEU A 294 12.65 22.45 -0.20
N LYS A 295 13.66 22.83 0.57
CA LYS A 295 13.48 23.53 1.85
C LYS A 295 12.71 24.84 1.65
N ASN A 296 13.17 25.68 0.73
CA ASN A 296 12.51 26.96 0.46
C ASN A 296 11.05 26.73 0.05
N ARG A 297 10.82 25.75 -0.83
CA ARG A 297 9.47 25.40 -1.26
C ARG A 297 8.56 24.97 -0.11
N VAL A 298 9.04 24.09 0.76
CA VAL A 298 8.25 23.63 1.91
C VAL A 298 8.02 24.75 2.92
N MET A 299 8.97 25.69 3.09
CA MET A 299 8.77 26.89 3.90
C MET A 299 7.71 27.83 3.33
N GLU A 300 7.68 28.04 2.01
CA GLU A 300 6.64 28.81 1.34
C GLU A 300 5.26 28.18 1.54
N LEU A 301 5.16 26.86 1.33
CA LEU A 301 3.92 26.12 1.53
C LEU A 301 3.44 26.22 2.98
N PHE A 302 4.34 26.10 3.95
CA PHE A 302 4.00 26.24 5.36
C PHE A 302 3.55 27.65 5.74
N GLY A 303 4.16 28.69 5.16
CA GLY A 303 3.75 30.08 5.41
C GLY A 303 2.33 30.41 4.92
N ALA A 304 1.78 29.59 4.03
CA ALA A 304 0.41 29.70 3.53
C ALA A 304 -0.63 28.89 4.33
N LEU A 305 -0.20 28.08 5.31
CA LEU A 305 -1.04 27.24 6.18
C LEU A 305 -1.45 27.94 7.48
#